data_AF-A0A1M7Q431-F1
#
_entry.id   AF-A0A1M7Q431-F1
#
_cell.length_a   1.000
_cell.length_b   1.000
_cell.length_c   1.000
_cell.angle_alpha   90.00
_cell.angle_beta   90.00
_cell.angle_gamma   90.00
#
_symmetry.space_group_name_H-M   'P 1'
#
loop_
_entity.id
_entity.type
_entity.pdbx_description
1 polymer ?
#
loop_
_entity_poly.entity_id
_entity_poly.type
_entity_poly.pdbx_seq_one_letter_code
_entity_poly.pdbx_strand_id
1 'polypeptide(L)'
;MSIIYKSFLNKLIAVAGLIAFMFTAASAQPAFDCAKLLSRAIAGDSAQIAVNNIKQHANCFGLDSVDVKIWAQAPVLGSLLVKRASMGNENLTYNDLLTEFNTAKKDTGYLSMRNLIIAQTTLEATKISVASWDNSVKLLKVIGMPDSEMENFHQFMLEKKDKNWNYRQLVVAYRMKQMDAPKGKN
;
A
#
# COMPACT_ATOMS: atom_id res chain seq x y z
N MET A 1 17.98 -58.19 28.83
CA MET A 1 17.49 -56.79 28.81
C MET A 1 18.67 -55.83 28.61
N SER A 2 19.33 -55.86 27.44
CA SER A 2 20.53 -55.01 27.18
C SER A 2 20.83 -54.75 25.69
N ILE A 3 20.23 -55.51 24.76
CA ILE A 3 20.53 -55.39 23.32
C ILE A 3 19.63 -54.35 22.61
N ILE A 4 18.43 -54.09 23.14
CA ILE A 4 17.44 -53.20 22.50
C ILE A 4 17.82 -51.72 22.59
N TYR A 5 18.57 -51.31 23.62
CA TYR A 5 18.96 -49.91 23.83
C TYR A 5 20.05 -49.42 22.86
N LYS A 6 20.96 -50.29 22.39
CA LYS A 6 22.02 -49.90 21.45
C LYS A 6 21.50 -49.62 20.04
N SER A 7 20.40 -50.25 19.63
CA SER A 7 19.83 -50.07 18.29
C SER A 7 19.06 -48.76 18.12
N PHE A 8 18.55 -48.16 19.20
CA PHE A 8 17.81 -46.90 19.13
C PHE A 8 18.74 -45.68 19.14
N LEU A 9 19.86 -45.76 19.87
CA LEU A 9 20.81 -44.64 19.97
C LEU A 9 21.57 -44.38 18.65
N ASN A 10 21.89 -45.43 17.89
CA ASN A 10 22.57 -45.29 16.59
C ASN A 10 21.66 -44.77 15.46
N LYS A 11 20.34 -44.88 15.60
CA LYS A 11 19.39 -44.29 14.63
C LYS A 11 19.12 -42.80 14.88
N LEU A 12 19.25 -42.34 16.13
CA LEU A 12 19.13 -40.91 16.48
C LEU A 12 20.33 -40.08 16.02
N ILE A 13 21.53 -40.67 15.97
CA ILE A 13 22.74 -39.98 15.48
C ILE A 13 22.74 -39.87 13.95
N ALA A 14 22.09 -40.78 13.23
CA ALA A 14 21.98 -40.72 11.77
C ALA A 14 20.96 -39.69 11.24
N VAL A 15 20.05 -39.18 12.08
CA VAL A 15 19.03 -38.18 11.68
C VAL A 15 19.45 -36.75 12.02
N ALA A 16 20.45 -36.57 12.87
CA ALA A 16 20.97 -35.25 13.26
C ALA A 16 22.02 -34.66 12.29
N GLY A 17 22.47 -35.42 11.29
CA GLY A 17 23.54 -35.02 10.36
C GLY A 17 23.09 -34.41 9.02
N LEU A 18 21.78 -34.27 8.77
CA LEU A 18 21.24 -33.86 7.45
C LEU A 18 20.40 -32.58 7.48
N ILE A 19 20.51 -31.77 8.54
CA ILE A 19 19.81 -30.47 8.68
C ILE A 19 20.85 -29.38 9.00
N ALA A 20 21.91 -29.30 8.21
CA ALA A 20 22.96 -28.29 8.38
C ALA A 20 23.51 -27.79 7.04
N PHE A 21 22.67 -27.64 6.02
CA PHE A 21 23.07 -27.04 4.74
C PHE A 21 21.92 -26.27 4.05
N MET A 22 21.18 -25.48 4.82
CA MET A 22 20.40 -24.36 4.27
C MET A 22 20.91 -23.05 4.87
N PHE A 23 22.24 -22.86 4.84
CA PHE A 23 22.84 -21.55 5.00
C PHE A 23 22.51 -20.73 3.76
N THR A 24 21.43 -19.95 3.89
CA THR A 24 21.37 -18.55 3.47
C THR A 24 22.29 -18.18 2.30
N ALA A 25 21.88 -18.53 1.09
CA ALA A 25 22.24 -17.71 -0.06
C ALA A 25 21.52 -16.37 0.11
N ALA A 26 22.14 -15.45 0.87
CA ALA A 26 21.85 -14.04 0.73
C ALA A 26 22.30 -13.67 -0.68
N SER A 27 21.41 -13.82 -1.65
CA SER A 27 21.59 -13.25 -2.97
C SER A 27 21.66 -11.74 -2.77
N ALA A 28 22.88 -11.21 -2.65
CA ALA A 28 23.16 -9.82 -2.88
C ALA A 28 22.77 -9.56 -4.34
N GLN A 29 21.50 -9.22 -4.56
CA GLN A 29 21.07 -8.71 -5.86
C GLN A 29 21.97 -7.51 -6.16
N PRO A 30 22.54 -7.41 -7.38
CA PRO A 30 23.40 -6.29 -7.72
C PRO A 30 22.64 -5.00 -7.41
N ALA A 31 23.23 -4.16 -6.56
CA ALA A 31 22.64 -2.89 -6.19
C ALA A 31 22.42 -2.09 -7.48
N PHE A 32 21.15 -1.83 -7.81
CA PHE A 32 20.82 -1.01 -8.97
C PHE A 32 21.38 0.40 -8.77
N ASP A 33 22.04 0.94 -9.80
CA ASP A 33 22.68 2.25 -9.74
C ASP A 33 21.64 3.38 -9.84
N CYS A 34 21.20 3.85 -8.67
CA CYS A 34 20.25 4.96 -8.58
C CYS A 34 20.82 6.27 -9.15
N ALA A 35 22.13 6.52 -9.05
CA ALA A 35 22.71 7.75 -9.57
C ALA A 35 22.57 7.82 -11.09
N LYS A 36 22.86 6.69 -11.76
CA LYS A 36 22.67 6.54 -13.20
C LYS A 36 21.21 6.68 -13.63
N LEU A 37 20.25 6.15 -12.85
CA LEU A 37 18.83 6.34 -13.14
C LEU A 37 18.41 7.80 -12.95
N LEU A 38 18.79 8.44 -11.85
CA LEU A 38 18.38 9.80 -11.52
C LEU A 38 18.93 10.82 -12.53
N SER A 39 20.13 10.61 -13.08
CA SER A 39 20.71 11.48 -14.10
C SER A 39 20.10 11.28 -15.51
N ARG A 40 19.29 10.24 -15.72
CA ARG A 40 18.74 9.92 -17.04
C ARG A 40 17.59 10.87 -17.38
N ALA A 41 17.58 11.36 -18.62
CA ALA A 41 16.49 12.15 -19.18
C ALA A 41 15.22 11.29 -19.37
N ILE A 42 14.07 11.92 -19.16
CA ILE A 42 12.74 11.37 -19.41
C ILE A 42 12.28 11.94 -20.74
N ALA A 43 12.16 11.09 -21.75
CA ALA A 43 11.57 11.49 -23.02
C ALA A 43 10.09 11.83 -22.81
N GLY A 44 9.60 12.93 -23.39
CA GLY A 44 8.26 13.47 -23.13
C GLY A 44 7.09 12.55 -23.52
N ASP A 45 7.31 11.59 -24.41
CA ASP A 45 6.34 10.56 -24.85
C ASP A 45 6.33 9.30 -23.95
N SER A 46 7.21 9.24 -22.95
CA SER A 46 7.54 8.00 -22.26
C SER A 46 6.92 7.84 -20.87
N ALA A 47 5.77 8.47 -20.59
CA ALA A 47 5.12 8.43 -19.27
C ALA A 47 4.97 7.02 -18.69
N GLN A 48 4.66 6.01 -19.51
CA GLN A 48 4.57 4.62 -19.07
C GLN A 48 5.94 4.03 -18.69
N ILE A 49 7.00 4.37 -19.42
CA ILE A 49 8.37 3.97 -19.08
C ILE A 49 8.79 4.63 -17.77
N ALA A 50 8.46 5.90 -17.58
CA ALA A 50 8.72 6.61 -16.33
C ALA A 50 7.96 5.98 -15.15
N VAL A 51 6.68 5.65 -15.32
CA VAL A 51 5.89 4.89 -14.32
C VAL A 51 6.55 3.56 -13.97
N ASN A 52 7.00 2.80 -14.98
CA ASN A 52 7.64 1.51 -14.76
C ASN A 52 8.96 1.65 -13.97
N ASN A 53 9.80 2.63 -14.33
CA ASN A 53 11.04 2.90 -13.61
C ASN A 53 10.78 3.33 -12.16
N ILE A 54 9.78 4.19 -11.92
CA ILE A 54 9.39 4.60 -10.57
C ILE A 54 8.92 3.39 -9.75
N LYS A 55 8.12 2.48 -10.34
CA LYS A 55 7.63 1.27 -9.65
C LYS A 55 8.76 0.30 -9.32
N GLN A 56 9.62 0.02 -10.30
CA GLN A 56 10.69 -0.98 -10.18
C GLN A 56 11.84 -0.49 -9.29
N HIS A 57 12.07 0.82 -9.24
CA HIS A 57 13.19 1.44 -8.53
C HIS A 57 12.70 2.48 -7.52
N ALA A 58 11.57 2.23 -6.86
CA ALA A 58 10.94 3.14 -5.90
C ALA A 58 11.91 3.59 -4.79
N ASN A 59 12.82 2.70 -4.37
CA ASN A 59 13.88 2.99 -3.41
C ASN A 59 14.84 4.10 -3.88
N CYS A 60 15.14 4.20 -5.18
CA CYS A 60 15.96 5.28 -5.73
C CYS A 60 15.29 6.66 -5.60
N PHE A 61 13.96 6.68 -5.46
CA PHE A 61 13.17 7.89 -5.26
C PHE A 61 12.76 8.09 -3.79
N GLY A 62 13.19 7.22 -2.88
CA GLY A 62 12.73 7.23 -1.48
C GLY A 62 11.21 7.05 -1.35
N LEU A 63 10.59 6.28 -2.26
CA LEU A 63 9.15 6.05 -2.30
C LEU A 63 8.81 4.70 -1.65
N ASP A 64 7.81 4.72 -0.78
CA ASP A 64 7.20 3.50 -0.26
C ASP A 64 6.01 3.03 -1.12
N SER A 65 5.35 1.95 -0.69
CA SER A 65 4.23 1.37 -1.44
C SER A 65 3.03 2.31 -1.58
N VAL A 66 2.81 3.23 -0.63
CA VAL A 66 1.72 4.22 -0.72
C VAL A 66 2.12 5.34 -1.68
N ASP A 67 3.37 5.77 -1.64
CA ASP A 67 3.92 6.73 -2.60
C ASP A 67 3.79 6.24 -4.04
N VAL A 68 4.13 4.98 -4.28
CA VAL A 68 4.01 4.36 -5.60
C VAL A 68 2.54 4.32 -6.04
N LYS A 69 1.59 4.04 -5.14
CA LYS A 69 0.15 4.09 -5.47
C LYS A 69 -0.31 5.49 -5.89
N ILE A 70 0.30 6.55 -5.37
CA ILE A 70 -0.02 7.94 -5.69
C ILE A 70 0.66 8.37 -7.00
N TRP A 71 1.98 8.26 -7.04
CA TRP A 71 2.82 8.89 -8.06
C TRP A 71 2.99 8.05 -9.32
N ALA A 72 2.98 6.71 -9.19
CA ALA A 72 3.17 5.81 -10.31
C ALA A 72 1.85 5.48 -11.03
N GLN A 73 0.98 6.49 -11.14
CA GLN A 73 -0.20 6.49 -11.98
C GLN A 73 0.08 7.34 -13.22
N ALA A 74 -0.12 6.78 -14.41
CA ALA A 74 0.19 7.45 -15.67
C ALA A 74 -0.46 8.84 -15.82
N PRO A 75 -1.71 9.10 -15.39
CA PRO A 75 -2.30 10.44 -15.46
C PRO A 75 -1.63 11.46 -14.53
N VAL A 76 -1.29 11.03 -13.30
CA VAL A 76 -0.63 11.91 -12.32
C VAL A 76 0.76 12.27 -12.82
N LEU A 77 1.54 11.27 -13.24
CA LEU A 77 2.87 11.50 -13.77
C LEU A 77 2.83 12.29 -15.07
N GLY A 78 1.91 11.95 -15.98
CA GLY A 78 1.72 12.66 -17.25
C GLY A 78 1.42 14.14 -17.05
N SER A 79 0.53 14.50 -16.12
CA SER A 79 0.24 15.91 -15.84
C SER A 79 1.45 16.66 -15.26
N LEU A 80 2.26 16.02 -14.43
CA LEU A 80 3.51 16.58 -13.92
C LEU A 80 4.54 16.80 -15.05
N LEU A 81 4.71 15.81 -15.94
CA LEU A 81 5.60 15.89 -17.09
C LEU A 81 5.19 17.02 -18.05
N VAL A 82 3.89 17.12 -18.38
CA VAL A 82 3.35 18.18 -19.24
C VAL A 82 3.55 19.56 -18.61
N LYS A 83 3.26 19.70 -17.31
CA LYS A 83 3.50 20.96 -16.58
C LYS A 83 4.96 21.38 -16.69
N ARG A 84 5.91 20.45 -16.47
CA ARG A 84 7.34 20.75 -16.56
C ARG A 84 7.79 21.08 -17.98
N ALA A 85 7.32 20.35 -18.99
CA ALA A 85 7.59 20.65 -20.40
C ALA A 85 7.10 22.07 -20.76
N SER A 86 5.93 22.48 -20.27
CA SER A 86 5.37 23.82 -20.53
C SER A 86 6.17 24.97 -19.90
N MET A 87 7.04 24.67 -18.93
CA MET A 87 7.93 25.65 -18.30
C MET A 87 9.28 25.81 -19.03
N GLY A 88 9.43 25.23 -20.22
CA GLY A 88 10.63 25.36 -21.07
C GLY A 88 11.79 24.43 -20.67
N ASN A 89 11.56 23.45 -19.78
CA ASN A 89 12.59 22.47 -19.43
C ASN A 89 12.48 21.24 -20.34
N GLU A 90 13.14 21.30 -21.49
CA GLU A 90 13.12 20.23 -22.50
C GLU A 90 13.86 18.95 -22.06
N ASN A 91 14.73 19.05 -21.04
CA ASN A 91 15.57 17.96 -20.55
C ASN A 91 15.20 17.54 -19.12
N LEU A 92 13.94 17.17 -18.90
CA LEU A 92 13.52 16.66 -17.60
C LEU A 92 14.24 15.36 -17.26
N THR A 93 14.78 15.25 -16.05
CA THR A 93 15.45 14.05 -15.54
C THR A 93 14.63 13.36 -14.45
N TYR A 94 14.99 12.11 -14.12
CA TYR A 94 14.42 11.44 -12.95
C TYR A 94 14.78 12.14 -11.63
N ASN A 95 15.91 12.87 -11.58
CA ASN A 95 16.25 13.70 -10.43
C ASN A 95 15.28 14.88 -10.23
N ASP A 96 14.75 15.44 -11.32
CA ASP A 96 13.70 16.47 -11.24
C ASP A 96 12.41 15.89 -10.64
N LEU A 97 12.04 14.66 -11.03
CA LEU A 97 10.90 13.97 -10.42
C LEU A 97 11.13 13.67 -8.93
N LEU A 98 12.33 13.23 -8.56
CA LEU A 98 12.69 13.05 -7.14
C LEU A 98 12.52 14.35 -6.35
N THR A 99 12.97 15.48 -6.92
CA THR A 99 12.81 16.81 -6.30
C THR A 99 11.35 17.18 -6.12
N GLU A 100 10.51 16.89 -7.13
CA GLU A 100 9.05 17.10 -7.04
C GLU A 100 8.39 16.23 -5.99
N PHE A 101 8.72 14.93 -5.93
CA PHE A 101 8.19 14.05 -4.89
C PHE A 101 8.57 14.53 -3.48
N ASN A 102 9.82 14.95 -3.29
CA ASN A 102 10.29 15.49 -2.01
C ASN A 102 9.61 16.81 -1.64
N THR A 103 9.25 17.63 -2.63
CA THR A 103 8.52 18.87 -2.43
C THR A 103 7.07 18.58 -2.06
N ALA A 104 6.39 17.75 -2.85
CA ALA A 104 5.01 17.35 -2.61
C ALA A 104 4.84 16.61 -1.28
N LYS A 105 5.83 15.84 -0.82
CA LYS A 105 5.79 15.17 0.50
C LYS A 105 5.64 16.12 1.69
N LYS A 106 5.94 17.41 1.51
CA LYS A 106 5.79 18.46 2.53
C LYS A 106 4.44 19.18 2.43
N ASP A 107 3.68 18.95 1.37
CA ASP A 107 2.39 19.59 1.12
C ASP A 107 1.26 18.91 1.91
N THR A 108 0.36 19.71 2.47
CA THR A 108 -0.75 19.22 3.29
C THR A 108 -1.78 18.45 2.48
N GLY A 109 -1.98 18.80 1.21
CA GLY A 109 -2.86 18.07 0.29
C GLY A 109 -2.34 16.68 0.01
N TYR A 110 -1.03 16.54 -0.28
CA TYR A 110 -0.41 15.24 -0.44
C TYR A 110 -0.50 14.39 0.85
N LEU A 111 -0.20 14.97 2.02
CA LEU A 111 -0.31 14.24 3.30
C LEU A 111 -1.75 13.76 3.57
N SER A 112 -2.74 14.59 3.24
CA SER A 112 -4.15 14.24 3.36
C SER A 112 -4.52 13.07 2.43
N MET A 113 -4.09 13.12 1.17
CA MET A 113 -4.31 12.03 0.20
C MET A 113 -3.59 10.74 0.63
N ARG A 114 -2.36 10.84 1.14
CA ARG A 114 -1.61 9.69 1.66
C ARG A 114 -2.34 9.02 2.81
N ASN A 115 -2.81 9.80 3.79
CA ASN A 115 -3.58 9.30 4.93
C ASN A 115 -4.90 8.66 4.49
N LEU A 116 -5.58 9.24 3.50
CA LEU A 116 -6.78 8.67 2.91
C LEU A 116 -6.53 7.28 2.31
N ILE A 117 -5.47 7.11 1.51
CA ILE A 117 -5.12 5.82 0.89
C ILE A 117 -4.74 4.78 1.95
N ILE A 118 -4.00 5.19 2.99
CA ILE A 118 -3.66 4.30 4.11
C ILE A 118 -4.92 3.84 4.84
N ALA A 119 -5.83 4.76 5.15
CA ALA A 119 -7.08 4.44 5.84
C ALA A 119 -7.96 3.49 5.00
N GLN A 120 -8.12 3.77 3.70
CA GLN A 120 -8.84 2.89 2.79
C GLN A 120 -8.22 1.50 2.73
N THR A 121 -6.91 1.40 2.48
CA THR A 121 -6.21 0.11 2.39
C THR A 121 -6.33 -0.68 3.71
N THR A 122 -6.26 0.01 4.85
CA THR A 122 -6.38 -0.62 6.17
C THR A 122 -7.80 -1.15 6.40
N LEU A 123 -8.83 -0.37 6.08
CA LEU A 123 -10.23 -0.81 6.16
C LEU A 123 -10.55 -1.95 5.18
N GLU A 124 -9.91 -1.98 4.02
CA GLU A 124 -10.03 -3.08 3.05
C GLU A 124 -9.44 -4.40 3.57
N ALA A 125 -8.33 -4.33 4.31
CA ALA A 125 -7.70 -5.50 4.91
C ALA A 125 -8.38 -5.95 6.22
N THR A 126 -9.10 -5.05 6.89
CA THR A 126 -9.69 -5.31 8.21
C THR A 126 -11.08 -5.97 8.09
N LYS A 127 -11.22 -7.18 8.64
CA LYS A 127 -12.53 -7.83 8.80
C LYS A 127 -13.38 -7.09 9.82
N ILE A 128 -14.69 -7.03 9.58
CA ILE A 128 -15.62 -6.39 10.51
C ILE A 128 -15.70 -7.22 11.80
N SER A 129 -15.58 -6.55 12.94
CA SER A 129 -15.77 -7.14 14.26
C SER A 129 -16.02 -6.04 15.29
N VAL A 130 -16.59 -6.41 16.44
CA VAL A 130 -16.72 -5.50 17.58
C VAL A 130 -15.35 -5.06 18.09
N ALA A 131 -14.38 -5.99 18.13
CA ALA A 131 -13.03 -5.73 18.62
C ALA A 131 -12.25 -4.73 17.74
N SER A 132 -12.55 -4.66 16.45
CA SER A 132 -11.89 -3.73 15.51
C SER A 132 -12.54 -2.34 15.47
N TRP A 133 -13.67 -2.12 16.15
CA TRP A 133 -14.50 -0.94 15.99
C TRP A 133 -13.75 0.37 16.28
N ASP A 134 -13.17 0.53 17.46
CA ASP A 134 -12.54 1.79 17.88
C ASP A 134 -11.39 2.23 16.96
N ASN A 135 -10.60 1.26 16.48
CA ASN A 135 -9.56 1.52 15.51
C ASN A 135 -10.15 1.89 14.14
N SER A 136 -11.24 1.25 13.75
CA SER A 136 -11.91 1.50 12.48
C SER A 136 -12.60 2.86 12.45
N VAL A 137 -13.16 3.34 13.57
CA VAL A 137 -13.77 4.68 13.68
C VAL A 137 -12.81 5.78 13.23
N LYS A 138 -11.54 5.73 13.68
CA LYS A 138 -10.53 6.72 13.29
C LYS A 138 -10.31 6.72 11.77
N LEU A 139 -10.25 5.54 11.16
CA LEU A 139 -10.05 5.39 9.72
C LEU A 139 -11.31 5.79 8.93
N LEU A 140 -12.49 5.48 9.44
CA LEU A 140 -13.78 5.85 8.85
C LEU A 140 -13.93 7.37 8.76
N LYS A 141 -13.53 8.10 9.82
CA LYS A 141 -13.48 9.57 9.80
C LYS A 141 -12.50 10.09 8.74
N VAL A 142 -11.33 9.48 8.61
CA VAL A 142 -10.33 9.87 7.59
C VAL A 142 -10.87 9.68 6.16
N ILE A 143 -11.68 8.64 5.90
CA ILE A 143 -12.34 8.46 4.60
C ILE A 143 -13.62 9.32 4.43
N GLY A 144 -13.90 10.22 5.38
CA GLY A 144 -14.98 11.19 5.30
C GLY A 144 -16.33 10.72 5.83
N MET A 145 -16.40 9.68 6.66
CA MET A 145 -17.64 9.32 7.36
C MET A 145 -17.97 10.37 8.43
N PRO A 146 -19.14 11.03 8.36
CA PRO A 146 -19.53 12.01 9.36
C PRO A 146 -19.79 11.37 10.73
N ASP A 147 -19.52 12.12 11.80
CA ASP A 147 -19.84 11.67 13.17
C ASP A 147 -21.34 11.39 13.36
N SER A 148 -22.20 12.14 12.67
CA SER A 148 -23.65 11.92 12.65
C SER A 148 -24.07 10.58 12.03
N GLU A 149 -23.22 9.95 11.21
CA GLU A 149 -23.49 8.64 10.62
C GLU A 149 -22.86 7.49 11.42
N MET A 150 -21.91 7.77 12.31
CA MET A 150 -21.06 6.76 12.93
C MET A 150 -21.86 5.74 13.76
N GLU A 151 -22.86 6.21 14.53
CA GLU A 151 -23.73 5.33 15.32
C GLU A 151 -24.57 4.42 14.43
N ASN A 152 -25.22 4.98 13.41
CA ASN A 152 -26.02 4.20 12.45
C ASN A 152 -25.16 3.20 11.66
N PHE A 153 -23.92 3.58 11.34
CA PHE A 153 -22.95 2.69 10.71
C PHE A 153 -22.51 1.57 11.66
N HIS A 154 -22.31 1.86 12.95
CA HIS A 154 -21.99 0.86 13.96
C HIS A 154 -23.11 -0.18 14.08
N GLN A 155 -24.37 0.26 14.17
CA GLN A 155 -25.52 -0.63 14.21
C GLN A 155 -25.59 -1.52 12.96
N PHE A 156 -25.36 -0.93 11.77
CA PHE A 156 -25.30 -1.70 10.53
C PHE A 156 -24.15 -2.72 10.52
N MET A 157 -22.99 -2.42 11.12
CA MET A 157 -21.91 -3.37 11.32
C MET A 157 -22.37 -4.55 12.18
N LEU A 158 -23.03 -4.29 13.30
CA LEU A 158 -23.52 -5.32 14.23
C LEU A 158 -24.53 -6.26 13.56
N GLU A 159 -25.40 -5.76 12.68
CA GLU A 159 -26.31 -6.58 11.87
C GLU A 159 -25.60 -7.51 10.87
N LYS A 160 -24.34 -7.20 10.52
CA LYS A 160 -23.56 -7.93 9.52
C LYS A 160 -22.34 -8.64 10.10
N LYS A 161 -22.10 -8.56 11.42
CA LYS A 161 -20.88 -9.04 12.07
C LYS A 161 -20.55 -10.52 11.80
N ASP A 162 -21.58 -11.35 11.58
CA ASP A 162 -21.41 -12.78 11.30
C ASP A 162 -21.10 -13.06 9.82
N LYS A 163 -21.17 -12.04 8.96
CA LYS A 163 -20.69 -12.12 7.59
C LYS A 163 -19.17 -11.97 7.57
N ASN A 164 -18.51 -12.73 6.71
CA ASN A 164 -17.08 -12.63 6.46
C ASN A 164 -16.69 -11.38 5.63
N TRP A 165 -17.22 -10.21 6.01
CA TRP A 165 -17.02 -8.95 5.30
C TRP A 165 -15.83 -8.17 5.85
N ASN A 166 -15.22 -7.33 5.01
CA ASN A 166 -14.32 -6.26 5.46
C ASN A 166 -15.05 -4.92 5.54
N TYR A 167 -14.41 -3.92 6.13
CA TYR A 167 -15.03 -2.59 6.26
C TYR A 167 -15.31 -1.93 4.91
N ARG A 168 -14.54 -2.21 3.85
CA ARG A 168 -14.83 -1.70 2.50
C ARG A 168 -16.18 -2.20 1.99
N GLN A 169 -16.45 -3.50 2.10
CA GLN A 169 -17.74 -4.10 1.73
C GLN A 169 -18.87 -3.53 2.57
N LEU A 170 -18.64 -3.35 3.87
CA LEU A 170 -19.62 -2.76 4.78
C LEU A 170 -19.96 -1.30 4.42
N VAL A 171 -18.95 -0.46 4.16
CA VAL A 171 -19.13 0.95 3.75
C VAL A 171 -19.93 1.05 2.44
N VAL A 172 -19.59 0.23 1.43
CA VAL A 172 -20.32 0.22 0.16
C VAL A 172 -21.78 -0.18 0.39
N ALA A 173 -22.02 -1.27 1.12
CA ALA A 173 -23.37 -1.74 1.41
C ALA A 173 -24.20 -0.71 2.20
N TYR A 174 -23.58 -0.03 3.17
CA TYR A 174 -24.23 1.02 3.95
C TYR A 174 -24.63 2.22 3.09
N ARG A 175 -23.73 2.70 2.22
CA ARG A 175 -24.03 3.82 1.31
C ARG A 175 -25.14 3.46 0.33
N MET A 176 -25.17 2.24 -0.18
CA MET A 176 -26.27 1.76 -1.02
C MET A 176 -27.60 1.78 -0.27
N LYS A 177 -27.65 1.24 0.96
CA LYS A 177 -28.84 1.29 1.83
C LYS A 177 -29.35 2.73 2.04
N GLN A 178 -28.45 3.70 2.20
CA GLN A 178 -28.82 5.11 2.35
C GLN A 178 -29.36 5.74 1.08
N MET A 179 -28.87 5.35 -0.11
CA MET A 179 -29.37 5.87 -1.38
C MET A 179 -30.76 5.33 -1.73
N ASP A 180 -31.06 4.10 -1.32
CA ASP A 180 -32.36 3.44 -1.52
C ASP A 180 -33.41 3.85 -0.48
N ALA A 181 -32.99 4.53 0.60
CA ALA A 181 -33.91 5.02 1.61
C ALA A 181 -34.77 6.16 1.02
N PRO A 182 -36.11 6.12 1.20
CA PRO A 182 -36.97 7.19 0.71
C PRO A 182 -36.53 8.50 1.34
N LYS A 183 -36.11 9.46 0.50
CA LYS A 183 -35.85 10.82 0.94
C LYS A 183 -37.17 11.40 1.43
N GLY A 184 -37.31 11.53 2.74
CA GLY A 184 -38.45 12.22 3.34
C GLY A 184 -38.60 13.56 2.66
N LYS A 185 -39.78 13.81 2.07
CA LYS A 185 -40.13 15.12 1.55
C LYS A 185 -40.25 16.04 2.78
N ASN A 186 -39.27 16.92 2.96
CA ASN A 186 -39.44 18.12 3.78
C ASN A 186 -40.26 19.14 2.99
#